data_AF-A0A356QLV3-F1
#
_entry.id   AF-A0A356QLV3-F1
#
_cell.length_a   1.000
_cell.length_b   1.000
_cell.length_c   1.000
_cell.angle_alpha   90.00
_cell.angle_beta   90.00
_cell.angle_gamma   90.00
#
_symmetry.space_group_name_H-M   'P 1'
#
loop_
_entity.id
_entity.type
_entity.pdbx_description
1 polymer ?
#
loop_
_entity_poly.entity_id
_entity_poly.type
_entity_poly.pdbx_seq_one_letter_code
_entity_poly.pdbx_strand_id
1 'polypeptide(L)'
;MSSITKLRIATRKSQLAMWQAEYVRDRLMAAHSGLEVELVPLSTKGDKILDTPLSKIGGKGLFVKELEDAMLDGRADIAVHSMKDVPMHFPEGLGLSVI
;
A
#
# COMPACT_ATOMS: atom_id res chain seq x y z
N MET A 1 -25.97 -1.30 8.10
CA MET A 1 -24.57 -1.39 7.62
C MET A 1 -23.70 -1.57 8.85
N SER A 2 -22.89 -2.63 8.92
CA SER A 2 -21.96 -2.82 10.04
C SER A 2 -20.92 -1.71 10.00
N SER A 3 -20.67 -1.04 11.12
CA SER A 3 -19.59 -0.04 11.19
C SER A 3 -18.26 -0.77 11.07
N ILE A 4 -17.43 -0.40 10.09
CA ILE A 4 -16.05 -0.88 10.02
C ILE A 4 -15.32 -0.33 11.25
N THR A 5 -14.96 -1.21 12.18
CA THR A 5 -14.22 -0.83 13.39
C THR A 5 -12.72 -0.99 13.22
N LYS A 6 -12.26 -1.71 12.18
CA LYS A 6 -10.85 -1.95 11.91
C LYS A 6 -10.53 -1.87 10.42
N LEU A 7 -9.43 -1.19 10.07
CA LEU A 7 -8.91 -1.07 8.71
C LEU A 7 -7.42 -1.42 8.67
N ARG A 8 -6.98 -2.19 7.68
CA ARG A 8 -5.58 -2.60 7.49
C ARG A 8 -4.99 -1.93 6.26
N ILE A 9 -3.86 -1.25 6.44
CA ILE A 9 -3.17 -0.50 5.39
C ILE A 9 -1.89 -1.24 4.99
N ALA A 10 -1.86 -1.79 3.78
CA ALA A 10 -0.63 -2.27 3.17
C ALA A 10 0.30 -1.10 2.83
N THR A 11 1.58 -1.22 3.21
CA THR A 11 2.63 -0.25 2.87
C THR A 11 3.98 -0.92 2.69
N ARG A 12 4.90 -0.26 2.00
CA ARG A 12 6.30 -0.67 1.94
C ARG A 12 7.03 -0.34 3.23
N LYS A 13 8.12 -1.07 3.50
CA LYS A 13 8.97 -0.88 4.70
C LYS A 13 9.93 0.30 4.64
N SER A 14 10.05 0.99 3.51
CA SER A 14 10.94 2.16 3.44
C SER A 14 10.43 3.27 4.36
N GLN A 15 11.35 4.06 4.93
CA GLN A 15 10.99 5.09 5.91
C GLN A 15 9.93 6.06 5.37
N LEU A 16 10.06 6.48 4.11
CA LEU A 16 9.07 7.37 3.48
C LEU A 16 7.71 6.69 3.29
N ALA A 17 7.66 5.42 2.89
CA ALA A 17 6.40 4.71 2.72
C ALA A 17 5.69 4.46 4.05
N MET A 18 6.45 4.15 5.11
CA MET A 18 5.91 4.07 6.47
C MET A 18 5.33 5.40 6.92
N TRP A 19 6.07 6.50 6.73
CA TRP A 19 5.58 7.84 7.06
C TRP A 19 4.30 8.20 6.29
N GLN A 20 4.21 7.87 4.99
CA GLN A 20 3.01 8.09 4.19
C GLN A 20 1.82 7.29 4.73
N ALA A 21 2.03 6.03 5.11
CA ALA A 21 0.98 5.19 5.67
C ALA A 21 0.53 5.67 7.06
N GLU A 22 1.47 6.10 7.90
CA GLU A 22 1.18 6.73 9.21
C GLU A 22 0.38 8.02 9.04
N TYR A 23 0.76 8.87 8.07
CA TYR A 23 0.00 10.07 7.75
C TYR A 23 -1.45 9.74 7.40
N VAL A 24 -1.68 8.78 6.48
CA VAL A 24 -3.03 8.37 6.09
C VAL A 24 -3.81 7.76 7.28
N ARG A 25 -3.15 6.90 8.07
CA ARG A 25 -3.71 6.32 9.31
C ARG A 25 -4.24 7.41 10.25
N ASP A 26 -3.42 8.41 10.54
CA ASP A 26 -3.76 9.45 11.50
C ASP A 26 -4.92 10.32 10.99
N ARG A 27 -4.95 10.61 9.69
CA ARG A 27 -6.07 11.33 9.05
C ARG A 27 -7.38 10.54 9.12
N LEU A 28 -7.34 9.23 8.89
CA LEU A 28 -8.51 8.36 8.99
C LEU A 28 -9.04 8.27 10.42
N MET A 29 -8.15 8.04 11.40
CA MET A 29 -8.52 7.97 12.81
C MET A 29 -9.08 9.31 13.33
N ALA A 30 -8.57 10.44 12.84
CA ALA A 30 -9.10 11.77 13.18
C ALA A 30 -10.48 12.03 12.57
N ALA A 31 -10.76 11.51 11.38
CA ALA A 31 -12.04 11.69 10.69
C ALA A 31 -13.13 10.69 11.16
N HIS A 32 -12.73 9.54 11.68
CA HIS A 32 -13.62 8.44 12.03
C HIS A 32 -13.40 7.98 13.48
N SER A 33 -14.22 8.50 14.40
CA SER A 33 -14.16 8.11 15.81
C SER A 33 -14.41 6.62 15.99
N GLY A 34 -13.51 5.95 16.71
CA GLY A 34 -13.60 4.51 16.98
C GLY A 34 -13.07 3.60 15.86
N LEU A 35 -12.54 4.16 14.78
CA LEU A 35 -11.82 3.38 13.77
C LEU A 35 -10.41 3.03 14.29
N GLU A 36 -10.12 1.74 14.38
CA GLU A 36 -8.78 1.23 14.55
C GLU A 36 -8.10 1.04 13.20
N VAL A 37 -6.84 1.44 13.08
CA VAL A 37 -6.08 1.28 11.84
C VAL A 37 -4.77 0.55 12.12
N GLU A 38 -4.55 -0.55 11.40
CA GLU A 38 -3.35 -1.39 11.48
C GLU A 38 -2.50 -1.19 10.23
N LEU A 39 -1.19 -0.99 10.39
CA LEU A 39 -0.25 -0.97 9.26
C LEU A 39 0.28 -2.38 9.00
N VAL A 40 0.25 -2.80 7.74
CA VAL A 40 0.74 -4.09 7.24
C VAL A 40 1.99 -3.85 6.39
N PRO A 41 3.18 -3.76 7.01
CA PRO A 41 4.42 -3.47 6.29
C PRO A 41 4.93 -4.68 5.52
N LEU A 42 5.10 -4.52 4.20
CA LEU A 42 5.51 -5.58 3.28
C LEU A 42 6.85 -5.27 2.64
N SER A 43 7.63 -6.31 2.38
CA SER A 43 8.85 -6.22 1.57
C SER A 43 8.53 -6.57 0.14
N THR A 44 8.82 -5.65 -0.78
CA THR A 44 8.61 -5.86 -2.22
C THR A 44 9.86 -6.43 -2.87
N LYS A 45 9.75 -6.99 -4.08
CA LYS A 45 10.92 -7.35 -4.89
C LYS A 45 11.83 -6.15 -5.14
N GLY A 46 11.27 -4.97 -5.36
CA GLY A 46 12.05 -3.74 -5.53
C GLY A 46 12.86 -3.33 -4.30
N ASP A 47 12.44 -3.70 -3.08
CA ASP A 47 13.22 -3.47 -1.87
C ASP A 47 14.43 -4.39 -1.74
N LYS A 48 14.38 -5.57 -2.38
CA LYS A 48 15.44 -6.58 -2.31
C LYS A 48 16.52 -6.40 -3.36
N ILE A 49 16.24 -5.66 -4.43
CA ILE A 49 17.16 -5.44 -5.55
C ILE A 49 17.66 -3.99 -5.49
N LEU A 50 18.64 -3.75 -4.62
CA LEU A 50 19.27 -2.43 -4.46
C LEU A 50 20.48 -2.24 -5.37
N ASP A 51 21.12 -3.33 -5.80
CA ASP A 51 22.42 -3.30 -6.50
C ASP A 51 22.32 -3.31 -8.04
N THR A 52 21.09 -3.28 -8.58
CA THR A 52 20.87 -3.26 -10.03
C THR A 52 20.08 -2.01 -10.40
N PRO A 53 20.52 -1.22 -11.40
CA PRO A 53 19.74 -0.09 -11.89
C PRO A 53 18.34 -0.51 -12.30
N LEU A 54 17.30 0.21 -11.83
CA LEU A 54 15.89 -0.04 -12.17
C LEU A 54 15.65 -0.21 -13.68
N SER A 55 16.38 0.54 -14.50
CA SER A 55 16.34 0.47 -15.96
C SER A 55 16.73 -0.90 -16.53
N LYS A 56 17.54 -1.68 -15.82
CA LYS A 56 17.96 -3.04 -16.20
C LYS A 56 17.03 -4.13 -15.67
N ILE A 57 16.25 -3.85 -14.63
CA ILE A 57 15.43 -4.88 -13.96
C ILE A 57 14.13 -5.14 -14.74
N GLY A 58 13.64 -4.18 -15.53
CA GLY A 58 12.52 -4.38 -16.45
C GLY A 58 11.34 -5.12 -15.81
N GLY A 59 10.50 -4.44 -15.04
CA GLY A 59 9.37 -5.10 -14.38
C GLY A 59 8.24 -4.13 -14.07
N LYS A 60 7.09 -4.31 -14.74
CA LYS A 60 5.85 -3.65 -14.32
C LYS A 60 5.53 -4.12 -12.90
N GLY A 61 5.30 -3.18 -11.99
CA GLY A 61 4.78 -3.49 -10.65
C GLY A 61 5.79 -3.88 -9.57
N LEU A 62 7.10 -3.62 -9.76
CA LEU A 62 8.19 -3.97 -8.83
C LEU A 62 8.00 -3.55 -7.36
N PHE A 63 7.19 -2.51 -7.13
CA PHE A 63 6.96 -1.92 -5.81
C PHE A 63 5.50 -2.03 -5.33
N VAL A 64 4.60 -2.58 -6.15
CA VAL A 64 3.16 -2.61 -5.88
C VAL A 64 2.60 -4.03 -5.80
N LYS A 65 3.22 -5.00 -6.48
CA LYS A 65 2.67 -6.36 -6.58
C LYS A 65 2.40 -6.98 -5.21
N GLU A 66 3.33 -6.90 -4.28
CA GLU A 66 3.13 -7.50 -2.96
C GLU A 66 2.02 -6.81 -2.15
N LEU A 67 1.74 -5.53 -2.41
CA LEU A 67 0.63 -4.82 -1.77
C LEU A 67 -0.71 -5.19 -2.43
N GLU A 68 -0.73 -5.31 -3.76
CA GLU A 68 -1.87 -5.80 -4.54
C GLU A 68 -2.26 -7.22 -4.09
N ASP A 69 -1.29 -8.14 -4.01
CA ASP A 69 -1.49 -9.50 -3.52
C ASP A 69 -2.05 -9.49 -2.08
N ALA A 70 -1.59 -8.57 -1.22
CA ALA A 70 -2.11 -8.45 0.15
C ALA A 70 -3.57 -8.00 0.21
N MET A 71 -4.00 -7.14 -0.69
CA MET A 71 -5.40 -6.74 -0.77
C MET A 71 -6.28 -7.84 -1.34
N LEU A 72 -5.84 -8.50 -2.42
CA LEU A 72 -6.57 -9.60 -3.07
C LEU A 72 -6.74 -10.82 -2.15
N ASP A 73 -5.72 -11.15 -1.35
CA ASP A 73 -5.78 -12.24 -0.38
C ASP A 73 -6.50 -11.86 0.93
N GLY A 74 -6.99 -10.63 1.06
CA GLY A 74 -7.67 -10.13 2.25
C GLY A 74 -6.77 -9.97 3.48
N ARG A 75 -5.45 -9.84 3.30
CA ARG A 75 -4.48 -9.51 4.36
C ARG A 75 -4.45 -8.01 4.68
N ALA A 76 -4.79 -7.17 3.71
CA ALA A 76 -4.96 -5.73 3.85
C ALA A 76 -6.26 -5.28 3.17
N ASP A 77 -6.74 -4.10 3.54
CA ASP A 77 -8.00 -3.54 3.02
C ASP A 77 -7.75 -2.40 2.03
N ILE A 78 -6.70 -1.61 2.26
CA ILE A 78 -6.21 -0.57 1.33
C ILE A 78 -4.68 -0.62 1.23
N ALA A 79 -4.11 0.01 0.21
CA ALA A 79 -2.68 0.23 0.07
C ALA A 79 -2.38 1.73 -0.06
N VAL A 80 -1.27 2.17 0.56
CA VAL A 80 -0.77 3.55 0.45
C VAL A 80 0.52 3.58 -0.36
N HIS A 81 0.58 4.48 -1.34
CA HIS A 81 1.72 4.63 -2.24
C HIS A 81 2.00 6.09 -2.58
N SER A 82 3.24 6.35 -2.98
CA SER A 82 3.56 7.55 -3.76
C SER A 82 2.94 7.42 -5.15
N MET A 83 2.15 8.42 -5.56
CA MET A 83 1.39 8.37 -6.82
C MET A 83 2.26 8.09 -8.06
N LYS A 84 3.50 8.59 -8.08
CA LYS A 84 4.46 8.33 -9.18
C LYS A 84 4.80 6.85 -9.39
N ASP A 85 4.59 6.03 -8.37
CA ASP A 85 4.92 4.60 -8.36
C ASP A 85 3.69 3.71 -8.62
N VAL A 86 2.49 4.30 -8.76
CA VAL A 86 1.23 3.60 -9.05
C VAL A 86 1.19 3.19 -10.53
N PRO A 87 0.86 1.93 -10.87
CA PRO A 87 0.83 1.47 -12.25
C PRO A 87 -0.37 2.07 -13.00
N MET A 88 -0.23 2.19 -14.32
CA MET A 88 -1.33 2.63 -15.20
C MET A 88 -2.47 1.62 -15.32
N HIS A 89 -2.23 0.34 -15.00
CA HIS A 89 -3.19 -0.75 -15.09
C HIS A 89 -3.27 -1.45 -13.75
N PHE A 90 -4.47 -1.83 -13.35
CA PHE A 90 -4.72 -2.54 -12.09
C PHE A 90 -5.19 -3.97 -12.38
N PRO A 91 -4.88 -4.93 -11.49
CA PRO A 91 -5.57 -6.21 -11.47
C PRO A 91 -7.08 -6.01 -11.32
N GLU A 92 -7.87 -6.98 -11.80
CA GLU A 92 -9.31 -6.98 -11.59
C GLU A 92 -9.63 -6.94 -10.08
N GLY A 93 -10.61 -6.10 -9.70
CA GLY A 93 -11.00 -5.90 -8.31
C GLY A 93 -10.18 -4.84 -7.55
N LEU A 94 -9.11 -4.31 -8.14
CA LEU A 94 -8.31 -3.22 -7.56
C LEU A 94 -8.42 -1.93 -8.38
N GLY A 95 -8.12 -0.80 -7.75
CA GLY A 95 -8.09 0.49 -8.41
C GLY A 95 -7.63 1.62 -7.50
N LEU A 96 -7.31 2.77 -8.12
CA LEU A 96 -7.03 4.01 -7.40
C LEU A 96 -8.34 4.77 -7.14
N SER A 97 -8.70 4.92 -5.87
CA SER A 97 -9.96 5.58 -5.47
C SER A 97 -9.77 6.95 -4.82
N VAL A 98 -8.56 7.26 -4.34
CA VAL A 98 -8.26 8.49 -3.58
C VAL A 98 -6.85 8.98 -3.94
N ILE A 99 -6.68 10.31 -4.08
CA ILE A 99 -5.41 11.02 -4.26
C ILE A 99 -5.30 12.10 -3.20
#